data_AF-A0A497NUL7-F1
#
_entry.id   AF-A0A497NUL7-F1
#
_cell.length_a   1.000
_cell.length_b   1.000
_cell.length_c   1.000
_cell.angle_alpha   90.00
_cell.angle_beta   90.00
_cell.angle_gamma   90.00
#
_symmetry.space_group_name_H-M   'P 1'
#
loop_
_entity.id
_entity.type
_entity.pdbx_description
1 polymer ?
#
loop_
_entity_poly.entity_id
_entity_poly.type
_entity_poly.pdbx_seq_one_letter_code
_entity_poly.pdbx_strand_id
1 'polypeptide(L)'
;MSNQIFDEMDGEFSARLRSHRVTTRTSRTREGEITLTSQVAVAEARFSLNVLDRLHEPNFIAFHRPTRSGEVFIIYEVVAVRPMHYQMLGMDISVPKVIRREFLETIDRGWRASDETWIDVIAVPTGYLMRIENGRLEFERSNLTPLVGSEAHILSKETVKEFLCVEDGVAIGNLIGFDLPLTVNISEMVRYHTGIF
;
A
#
# COMPACT_ATOMS: atom_id res chain seq x y z
N MET A 1 10.65 16.52 -19.20
CA MET A 1 9.35 15.96 -18.78
C MET A 1 9.55 15.47 -17.36
N SER A 2 8.94 16.13 -16.38
CA SER A 2 9.08 15.75 -14.97
C SER A 2 8.40 14.40 -14.77
N ASN A 3 9.18 13.32 -14.56
CA ASN A 3 8.66 12.08 -14.00
C ASN A 3 8.14 12.43 -12.60
N GLN A 4 6.82 12.50 -12.44
CA GLN A 4 6.24 12.62 -11.12
C GLN A 4 6.45 11.26 -10.45
N ILE A 5 7.29 11.22 -9.43
CA ILE A 5 7.71 9.99 -8.72
C ILE A 5 6.49 9.33 -8.05
N PHE A 6 5.52 10.16 -7.67
CA PHE A 6 4.28 9.76 -7.02
C PHE A 6 3.08 10.09 -7.92
N ASP A 7 2.05 9.24 -7.83
CA ASP A 7 0.72 9.49 -8.37
C ASP A 7 -0.06 10.32 -7.35
N GLU A 8 -0.10 11.64 -7.54
CA GLU A 8 -0.80 12.55 -6.64
C GLU A 8 -2.32 12.57 -6.87
N MET A 9 -2.82 11.90 -7.92
CA MET A 9 -4.24 11.90 -8.30
C MET A 9 -4.83 13.32 -8.37
N ASP A 10 -4.15 14.23 -9.08
CA ASP A 10 -4.50 15.65 -9.18
C ASP A 10 -4.64 16.36 -7.81
N GLY A 11 -3.93 15.86 -6.79
CA GLY A 11 -3.94 16.36 -5.41
C GLY A 11 -5.07 15.78 -4.54
N GLU A 12 -5.87 14.85 -5.06
CA GLU A 12 -6.90 14.17 -4.26
C GLU A 12 -6.31 13.18 -3.25
N PHE A 13 -5.18 12.55 -3.58
CA PHE A 13 -4.55 11.58 -2.70
C PHE A 13 -3.80 12.29 -1.57
N SER A 14 -4.29 12.13 -0.34
CA SER A 14 -3.62 12.61 0.87
C SER A 14 -3.76 11.55 1.95
N ALA A 15 -2.64 11.03 2.44
CA ALA A 15 -2.64 9.94 3.39
C ALA A 15 -1.50 10.03 4.41
N ARG A 16 -1.73 9.48 5.60
CA ARG A 16 -0.71 9.31 6.63
C ARG A 16 -0.76 7.93 7.24
N LEU A 17 0.39 7.41 7.64
CA LEU A 17 0.47 6.14 8.36
C LEU A 17 -0.23 6.26 9.71
N ARG A 18 -1.35 5.55 9.90
CA ARG A 18 -2.09 5.53 11.17
C ARG A 18 -1.55 4.49 12.14
N SER A 19 -1.17 3.31 11.64
CA SER A 19 -0.62 2.25 12.49
C SER A 19 0.29 1.32 11.73
N HIS A 20 1.31 0.81 12.41
CA HIS A 20 2.19 -0.24 11.92
C HIS A 20 2.28 -1.33 12.99
N ARG A 21 1.87 -2.55 12.66
CA ARG A 21 1.79 -3.68 13.60
C ARG A 21 2.67 -4.81 13.12
N VAL A 22 3.46 -5.35 14.05
CA VAL A 22 4.22 -6.59 13.85
C VAL A 22 3.55 -7.67 14.67
N THR A 23 3.11 -8.75 14.02
CA THR A 23 2.45 -9.88 14.68
C THR A 23 3.28 -11.13 14.48
N THR A 24 3.67 -11.77 15.58
CA THR A 24 4.35 -13.07 15.54
C THR A 24 3.37 -14.16 15.96
N ARG A 25 3.16 -15.15 15.09
CA ARG A 25 2.34 -16.33 15.35
C ARG A 25 3.22 -17.55 15.34
N THR A 26 3.22 -18.30 16.43
CA THR A 26 3.92 -19.58 16.54
C THR A 26 2.90 -20.70 16.58
N SER A 27 2.99 -21.61 15.63
CA SER A 27 2.12 -22.77 15.48
C SER A 27 2.96 -24.04 15.68
N ARG A 28 2.55 -24.89 16.63
CA ARG A 28 3.16 -26.20 16.83
C ARG A 28 2.43 -27.23 16.00
N THR A 29 3.16 -27.86 15.08
CA THR A 29 2.69 -28.96 14.24
C THR A 29 3.37 -30.25 14.67
N ARG A 30 2.90 -31.40 14.18
CA ARG A 30 3.56 -32.71 14.40
C ARG A 30 5.01 -32.73 13.89
N GLU A 31 5.33 -31.90 12.91
CA GLU A 31 6.64 -31.83 12.24
C GLU A 31 7.57 -30.77 12.86
N GLY A 32 7.09 -29.96 13.82
CA GLY A 32 7.89 -28.94 14.48
C GLY A 32 7.13 -27.64 14.78
N GLU A 33 7.86 -26.65 15.29
CA GLU A 33 7.35 -25.33 15.61
C GLU A 33 7.60 -24.36 14.45
N ILE A 34 6.52 -23.79 13.90
CA ILE A 34 6.56 -22.83 12.81
C ILE A 34 6.26 -21.46 13.39
N THR A 35 7.21 -20.52 13.28
CA THR A 35 7.01 -19.12 13.68
C THR A 35 6.90 -18.24 12.45
N LEU A 36 5.77 -17.57 12.30
CA LEU A 36 5.48 -16.60 11.25
C LEU A 36 5.43 -15.19 11.85
N THR A 37 6.26 -14.28 11.35
CA THR A 37 6.19 -12.85 11.67
C THR A 37 5.58 -12.12 10.48
N SER A 38 4.47 -11.42 10.69
CA SER A 38 3.85 -10.56 9.70
C SER A 38 3.92 -9.09 10.11
N GLN A 39 4.05 -8.20 9.13
CA GLN A 39 4.01 -6.77 9.32
C GLN A 39 2.86 -6.20 8.49
N VAL A 40 2.05 -5.34 9.10
CA VAL A 40 0.92 -4.69 8.45
C VAL A 40 0.96 -3.20 8.77
N ALA A 41 0.99 -2.39 7.74
CA ALA A 41 0.78 -0.96 7.81
C ALA A 41 -0.68 -0.65 7.48
N VAL A 42 -1.26 0.32 8.19
CA VAL A 42 -2.55 0.91 7.85
C VAL A 42 -2.36 2.40 7.72
N ALA A 43 -2.47 2.91 6.50
CA ALA A 43 -2.54 4.34 6.23
C ALA A 43 -4.00 4.79 6.24
N GLU A 44 -4.24 5.99 6.75
CA GLU A 44 -5.52 6.68 6.63
C GLU A 44 -5.39 7.65 5.48
N ALA A 45 -6.16 7.43 4.42
CA ALA A 45 -6.26 8.32 3.28
C ALA A 45 -7.57 9.11 3.35
N ARG A 46 -7.53 10.37 2.90
CA ARG A 46 -8.73 11.18 2.69
C ARG A 46 -9.69 10.44 1.76
N PHE A 47 -10.97 10.42 2.11
CA PHE A 47 -11.97 9.78 1.26
C PHE A 47 -12.26 10.62 0.02
N SER A 48 -12.16 9.98 -1.14
CA SER A 48 -12.86 10.35 -2.37
C SER A 48 -13.19 9.07 -3.13
N LEU A 49 -14.24 9.08 -3.96
CA LEU A 49 -14.59 7.92 -4.78
C LEU A 49 -13.46 7.59 -5.76
N ASN A 50 -12.83 8.61 -6.34
CA ASN A 50 -11.71 8.46 -7.27
C ASN A 50 -10.51 7.78 -6.59
N VAL A 51 -10.13 8.24 -5.39
CA VAL A 51 -9.06 7.60 -4.59
C VAL A 51 -9.42 6.16 -4.21
N LEU A 52 -10.67 5.92 -3.79
CA LEU A 52 -11.12 4.58 -3.45
C LEU A 52 -11.02 3.62 -4.65
N ASP A 53 -11.54 4.03 -5.81
CA ASP A 53 -11.52 3.23 -7.04
C ASP A 53 -10.08 2.95 -7.49
N ARG A 54 -9.20 3.96 -7.45
CA ARG A 54 -7.77 3.81 -7.78
C ARG A 54 -7.04 2.83 -6.86
N LEU A 55 -7.35 2.84 -5.57
CA LEU A 55 -6.70 1.98 -4.58
C LEU A 55 -7.21 0.53 -4.60
N HIS A 56 -8.36 0.27 -5.26
CA HIS A 56 -8.85 -1.08 -5.49
C HIS A 56 -8.06 -1.83 -6.56
N GLU A 57 -7.47 -1.11 -7.51
CA GLU A 57 -6.48 -1.68 -8.41
C GLU A 57 -5.15 -1.92 -7.69
N PRO A 58 -4.35 -2.93 -8.06
CA PRO A 58 -3.04 -3.16 -7.46
C PRO A 58 -2.18 -1.90 -7.47
N ASN A 59 -1.59 -1.56 -6.33
CA ASN A 59 -0.77 -0.37 -6.19
C ASN A 59 0.26 -0.50 -5.07
N PHE A 60 1.29 0.35 -5.16
CA PHE A 60 2.34 0.47 -4.16
C PHE A 60 2.22 1.81 -3.46
N ILE A 61 2.39 1.80 -2.14
CA ILE A 61 2.40 2.99 -1.30
C ILE A 61 3.78 3.15 -0.66
N ALA A 62 4.32 4.37 -0.73
CA ALA A 62 5.60 4.73 -0.15
C ALA A 62 5.38 5.59 1.09
N PHE A 63 5.96 5.17 2.22
CA PHE A 63 5.94 5.96 3.45
C PHE A 63 7.21 6.79 3.57
N HIS A 64 7.05 8.11 3.67
CA HIS A 64 8.17 9.01 3.92
C HIS A 64 8.82 8.68 5.27
N ARG A 65 10.16 8.63 5.30
CA ARG A 65 10.91 8.34 6.51
C ARG A 65 12.22 9.13 6.55
N PRO A 66 12.37 10.05 7.51
CA PRO A 66 13.67 10.65 7.79
C PRO A 66 14.65 9.62 8.36
N THR A 67 15.92 9.75 8.00
CA THR A 67 17.04 8.95 8.49
C THR A 67 18.17 9.88 8.95
N ARG A 68 19.24 9.32 9.53
CA ARG A 68 20.42 10.12 9.91
C ARG A 68 21.17 10.69 8.70
N SER A 69 21.03 10.07 7.53
CA SER A 69 21.80 10.39 6.32
C SER A 69 20.95 11.01 5.22
N GLY A 70 19.71 11.41 5.51
CA GLY A 70 18.78 11.97 4.54
C GLY A 70 17.39 11.35 4.65
N GLU A 71 16.59 11.48 3.60
CA GLU A 71 15.20 11.01 3.55
C GLU A 71 15.09 9.77 2.66
N VAL A 72 14.19 8.86 3.03
CA VAL A 72 13.89 7.65 2.27
C VAL A 72 12.38 7.43 2.22
N PHE A 73 11.94 6.59 1.29
CA PHE A 73 10.55 6.17 1.17
C PHE A 73 10.48 4.65 1.28
N ILE A 74 9.84 4.11 2.33
CA ILE A 74 9.71 2.66 2.46
C ILE A 74 8.51 2.18 1.65
N ILE A 75 8.73 1.21 0.77
CA ILE A 75 7.73 0.74 -0.19
C ILE A 75 6.93 -0.41 0.41
N TYR A 76 5.62 -0.26 0.37
CA TYR A 76 4.63 -1.25 0.75
C TYR A 76 3.73 -1.56 -0.44
N GLU A 77 3.23 -2.78 -0.52
CA GLU A 77 2.19 -3.19 -1.46
C GLU A 77 0.83 -3.08 -0.76
N VAL A 78 -0.14 -2.45 -1.41
CA VAL A 78 -1.51 -2.38 -0.90
C VAL A 78 -2.21 -3.71 -1.16
N VAL A 79 -2.71 -4.33 -0.09
CA VAL A 79 -3.35 -5.65 -0.13
C VAL A 79 -4.84 -5.61 0.16
N ALA A 80 -5.33 -4.52 0.76
CA ALA A 80 -6.75 -4.30 0.97
C ALA A 80 -7.03 -2.82 1.20
N VAL A 81 -8.25 -2.41 0.85
CA VAL A 81 -8.78 -1.09 1.19
C VAL A 81 -10.13 -1.24 1.87
N ARG A 82 -10.39 -0.34 2.83
CA ARG A 82 -11.66 -0.31 3.55
C ARG A 82 -12.12 1.13 3.70
N PRO A 83 -13.21 1.54 3.02
CA PRO A 83 -13.82 2.82 3.29
C PRO A 83 -14.43 2.80 4.70
N MET A 84 -14.26 3.91 5.41
CA MET A 84 -14.65 4.07 6.80
C MET A 84 -15.48 5.33 6.95
N HIS A 85 -16.51 5.24 7.79
CA HIS A 85 -17.30 6.36 8.26
C HIS A 85 -17.26 6.36 9.79
N TYR A 86 -17.16 7.53 10.43
CA TYR A 86 -17.00 7.65 11.88
C TYR A 86 -18.04 6.85 12.69
N GLN A 87 -19.33 6.97 12.34
CA GLN A 87 -20.41 6.19 12.96
C GLN A 87 -20.25 4.68 12.91
N MET A 88 -19.48 4.12 11.95
CA MET A 88 -19.21 2.68 11.90
C MET A 88 -18.41 2.20 13.12
N LEU A 89 -17.64 3.07 13.78
CA LEU A 89 -16.83 2.71 14.95
C LEU A 89 -17.69 2.30 16.15
N GLY A 90 -18.90 2.85 16.28
CA GLY A 90 -19.85 2.54 17.35
C GLY A 90 -20.93 1.54 16.95
N MET A 91 -20.89 1.01 15.72
CA MET A 91 -21.94 0.14 15.20
C MET A 91 -21.55 -1.32 15.39
N ASP A 92 -22.35 -2.04 16.19
CA ASP A 92 -22.26 -3.49 16.32
C ASP A 92 -23.65 -4.15 16.42
N ILE A 93 -23.67 -5.47 16.60
CA ILE A 93 -24.93 -6.23 16.69
C ILE A 93 -25.70 -5.99 17.99
N SER A 94 -25.05 -5.44 19.03
CA SER A 94 -25.67 -5.13 20.32
C SER A 94 -26.55 -3.87 20.26
N VAL A 95 -26.32 -2.99 19.27
CA VAL A 95 -27.12 -1.79 19.05
C VAL A 95 -28.57 -2.15 18.63
N PRO A 96 -29.61 -1.61 19.29
CA PRO A 96 -31.01 -1.85 18.92
C PRO A 96 -31.30 -1.55 17.45
N LYS A 97 -32.18 -2.37 16.84
CA LYS A 97 -32.46 -2.33 15.39
C LYS A 97 -32.87 -0.95 14.86
N VAL A 98 -33.69 -0.20 15.61
CA VAL A 98 -34.16 1.13 15.20
C VAL A 98 -32.99 2.11 15.13
N ILE A 99 -32.15 2.14 16.18
CA ILE A 99 -30.95 2.99 16.25
C ILE A 99 -29.96 2.60 15.15
N ARG A 100 -29.77 1.30 14.93
CA ARG A 100 -28.88 0.81 13.85
C ARG A 100 -29.34 1.29 12.47
N ARG A 101 -30.65 1.35 12.22
CA ARG A 101 -31.19 1.90 10.97
C ARG A 101 -30.83 3.38 10.81
N GLU A 102 -30.96 4.18 11.87
CA GLU A 102 -30.59 5.60 11.85
C GLU A 102 -29.10 5.82 11.55
N PHE A 103 -28.23 4.95 12.09
CA PHE A 103 -26.80 4.97 11.78
C PHE A 103 -26.56 4.65 10.30
N LEU A 104 -27.18 3.58 9.78
CA LEU A 104 -27.02 3.19 8.38
C LEU A 104 -27.48 4.29 7.41
N GLU A 105 -28.61 4.93 7.69
CA GLU A 105 -29.12 6.05 6.89
C GLU A 105 -28.20 7.27 6.94
N THR A 106 -27.53 7.51 8.08
CA THR A 106 -26.59 8.62 8.22
C THR A 106 -25.27 8.34 7.50
N ILE A 107 -24.75 7.11 7.64
CA ILE A 107 -23.56 6.65 6.91
C ILE A 107 -23.77 6.77 5.40
N ASP A 108 -24.92 6.30 4.88
CA ASP A 108 -25.25 6.37 3.46
C ASP A 108 -25.20 7.80 2.91
N ARG A 109 -25.74 8.77 3.66
CA ARG A 109 -25.67 10.20 3.31
C ARG A 109 -24.25 10.78 3.45
N GLY A 110 -23.47 10.27 4.40
CA GLY A 110 -22.14 10.79 4.75
C GLY A 110 -21.07 10.58 3.67
N TRP A 111 -21.19 9.54 2.84
CA TRP A 111 -20.22 9.23 1.78
C TRP A 111 -20.04 10.30 0.71
N ARG A 112 -21.00 11.23 0.56
CA ARG A 112 -20.96 12.27 -0.47
C ARG A 112 -20.71 13.68 0.07
N ALA A 113 -20.70 13.88 1.39
CA ALA A 113 -20.88 15.21 1.97
C ALA A 113 -20.21 15.44 3.33
N SER A 114 -19.36 14.54 3.84
CA SER A 114 -18.82 14.67 5.20
C SER A 114 -17.30 14.47 5.30
N ASP A 115 -16.69 15.22 6.21
CA ASP A 115 -15.32 15.01 6.69
C ASP A 115 -15.21 13.86 7.71
N GLU A 116 -16.30 13.09 7.89
CA GLU A 116 -16.36 11.94 8.80
C GLU A 116 -15.99 10.62 8.11
N THR A 117 -15.49 10.70 6.88
CA THR A 117 -15.14 9.54 6.04
C THR A 117 -13.66 9.52 5.68
N TRP A 118 -13.09 8.33 5.66
CA TRP A 118 -11.70 8.08 5.25
C TRP A 118 -11.57 6.70 4.61
N ILE A 119 -10.38 6.38 4.10
CA ILE A 119 -10.05 5.06 3.56
C ILE A 119 -8.91 4.50 4.39
N ASP A 120 -9.15 3.34 5.02
CA ASP A 120 -8.07 2.53 5.57
C ASP A 120 -7.37 1.79 4.42
N VAL A 121 -6.14 2.19 4.11
CA VAL A 121 -5.25 1.53 3.15
C VAL A 121 -4.37 0.53 3.90
N ILE A 122 -4.61 -0.76 3.68
CA ILE A 122 -3.90 -1.84 4.37
C ILE A 122 -2.79 -2.34 3.45
N ALA A 123 -1.56 -2.28 3.93
CA ALA A 123 -0.39 -2.56 3.12
C ALA A 123 0.63 -3.45 3.85
N VAL A 124 1.40 -4.22 3.08
CA VAL A 124 2.47 -5.11 3.57
C VAL A 124 3.83 -4.68 3.01
N PRO A 125 4.92 -4.87 3.77
CA PRO A 125 6.23 -4.41 3.32
C PRO A 125 6.70 -5.21 2.11
N THR A 126 7.26 -4.52 1.13
CA THR A 126 8.01 -5.19 0.03
C THR A 126 9.42 -5.61 0.47
N GLY A 127 9.91 -5.06 1.59
CA GLY A 127 11.30 -5.20 2.03
C GLY A 127 12.27 -4.25 1.30
N TYR A 128 11.75 -3.30 0.54
CA TYR A 128 12.53 -2.30 -0.18
C TYR A 128 12.21 -0.88 0.29
N LEU A 129 13.19 0.00 0.16
CA LEU A 129 12.99 1.43 0.20
C LEU A 129 13.51 2.07 -1.09
N MET A 130 13.05 3.29 -1.35
CA MET A 130 13.46 4.15 -2.44
C MET A 130 14.22 5.37 -1.88
N ARG A 131 15.33 5.70 -2.53
CA ARG A 131 16.04 6.98 -2.39
C ARG A 131 15.86 7.78 -3.67
N ILE A 132 15.81 9.10 -3.53
CA ILE A 132 15.77 10.03 -4.65
C ILE A 132 17.08 10.82 -4.63
N GLU A 133 18.02 10.44 -5.48
CA GLU A 133 19.35 11.06 -5.52
C GLU A 133 19.61 11.66 -6.90
N ASN A 134 19.87 12.96 -6.96
CA ASN A 134 20.16 13.68 -8.22
C ASN A 134 19.12 13.45 -9.33
N GLY A 135 17.84 13.26 -8.96
CA GLY A 135 16.75 12.98 -9.90
C GLY A 135 16.69 11.53 -10.41
N ARG A 136 17.45 10.61 -9.82
CA ARG A 136 17.38 9.16 -10.07
C ARG A 136 16.77 8.45 -8.88
N LEU A 137 16.08 7.35 -9.16
CA LEU A 137 15.54 6.47 -8.14
C LEU A 137 16.52 5.35 -7.87
N GLU A 138 16.82 5.12 -6.59
CA GLU A 138 17.60 3.98 -6.15
C GLU A 138 16.77 3.13 -5.20
N PHE A 139 16.68 1.83 -5.49
CA PHE A 139 15.92 0.88 -4.69
C PHE A 139 16.87 -0.04 -3.93
N GLU A 140 16.78 -0.05 -2.59
CA GLU A 140 17.62 -0.89 -1.73
C GLU A 140 16.77 -1.77 -0.82
N ARG A 141 17.25 -2.99 -0.59
CA ARG A 141 16.66 -3.86 0.43
C ARG A 141 16.87 -3.26 1.80
N SER A 142 15.83 -3.27 2.62
CA SER A 142 15.86 -2.68 3.94
C SER A 142 14.89 -3.33 4.90
N ASN A 143 15.29 -3.40 6.17
CA ASN A 143 14.45 -3.80 7.28
C ASN A 143 13.92 -2.60 8.09
N LEU A 144 14.09 -1.38 7.57
CA LEU A 144 13.57 -0.18 8.22
C LEU A 144 12.04 -0.23 8.27
N THR A 145 11.49 0.17 9.41
CA THR A 145 10.05 0.32 9.59
C THR A 145 9.62 1.76 9.36
N PRO A 146 8.41 2.00 8.83
CA PRO A 146 7.87 3.34 8.69
C PRO A 146 7.54 3.93 10.07
N LEU A 147 7.38 5.25 10.12
CA LEU A 147 7.08 5.99 11.35
C LEU A 147 5.61 6.37 11.35
N VAL A 148 4.88 6.09 12.44
CA VAL A 148 3.47 6.49 12.56
C VAL A 148 3.37 8.02 12.40
N GLY A 149 2.38 8.46 11.62
CA GLY A 149 2.19 9.86 11.23
C GLY A 149 2.93 10.26 9.95
N SER A 150 3.80 9.40 9.40
CA SER A 150 4.50 9.68 8.13
C SER A 150 3.52 9.87 6.99
N GLU A 151 3.87 10.79 6.08
CA GLU A 151 3.17 10.94 4.81
C GLU A 151 3.29 9.67 3.98
N ALA A 152 2.22 9.36 3.26
CA ALA A 152 2.14 8.22 2.38
C ALA A 152 1.80 8.70 0.97
N HIS A 153 2.44 8.09 -0.03
CA HIS A 153 2.31 8.46 -1.44
C HIS A 153 2.06 7.21 -2.28
N ILE A 154 1.15 7.28 -3.25
CA ILE A 154 1.03 6.21 -4.27
C ILE A 154 2.23 6.35 -5.21
N LEU A 155 2.91 5.25 -5.53
CA LEU A 155 3.95 5.26 -6.55
C LEU A 155 3.35 5.45 -7.94
N SER A 156 3.95 6.32 -8.75
CA SER A 156 3.54 6.48 -10.15
C SER A 156 3.83 5.22 -10.97
N LYS A 157 3.17 5.10 -12.13
CA LYS A 157 3.40 3.97 -13.04
C LYS A 157 4.86 3.92 -13.51
N GLU A 158 5.49 5.07 -13.73
CA GLU A 158 6.90 5.16 -14.11
C GLU A 158 7.81 4.63 -13.00
N THR A 159 7.56 5.02 -11.75
CA THR A 159 8.31 4.55 -10.59
C THR A 159 8.13 3.05 -10.37
N VAL A 160 6.92 2.52 -10.53
CA VAL A 160 6.66 1.08 -10.39
C VAL A 160 7.34 0.28 -11.50
N LYS A 161 7.39 0.83 -12.73
CA LYS A 161 8.18 0.25 -13.81
C LYS A 161 9.66 0.17 -13.44
N GLU A 162 10.24 1.26 -12.97
CA GLU A 162 11.67 1.29 -12.57
C GLU A 162 11.96 0.35 -11.39
N PHE A 163 10.98 0.16 -10.50
CA PHE A 163 11.12 -0.73 -9.36
C PHE A 163 11.05 -2.22 -9.73
N LEU A 164 10.14 -2.63 -10.64
CA LEU A 164 9.84 -4.04 -10.91
C LEU A 164 10.41 -4.58 -12.22
N CYS A 165 10.59 -3.74 -13.23
CA CYS A 165 10.88 -4.17 -14.59
C CYS A 165 12.39 -4.08 -14.89
N VAL A 166 12.92 -5.10 -15.58
CA VAL A 166 14.30 -5.06 -16.09
C VAL A 166 14.33 -4.26 -17.40
N GLU A 167 15.21 -3.26 -17.48
CA GLU A 167 15.48 -2.50 -18.71
C GLU A 167 15.94 -3.46 -19.83
N ASP A 168 15.38 -3.28 -21.02
CA ASP A 168 15.58 -4.18 -22.19
C ASP A 168 15.25 -5.67 -21.92
N GLY A 169 14.49 -5.95 -20.86
CA GLY A 169 14.03 -7.30 -20.53
C GLY A 169 12.94 -7.84 -21.47
N VAL A 170 12.69 -9.14 -21.37
CA VAL A 170 11.61 -9.81 -22.13
C VAL A 170 10.28 -9.60 -21.43
N ALA A 171 9.27 -9.11 -22.15
CA ALA A 171 7.93 -8.95 -21.62
C ALA A 171 7.25 -10.32 -21.40
N ILE A 172 6.73 -10.55 -20.20
CA ILE A 172 6.08 -11.83 -19.81
C ILE A 172 4.61 -11.67 -19.43
N GLY A 173 4.10 -10.44 -19.39
CA GLY A 173 2.72 -10.13 -19.03
C GLY A 173 2.54 -8.63 -18.79
N ASN A 174 1.41 -8.26 -18.21
CA ASN A 174 1.10 -6.88 -17.85
C ASN A 174 0.91 -6.73 -16.33
N LEU A 175 1.42 -5.62 -15.78
CA LEU A 175 1.17 -5.17 -14.42
C LEU A 175 -0.27 -4.62 -14.33
N ILE A 176 -1.15 -5.37 -13.67
CA ILE A 176 -2.53 -4.97 -13.38
C ILE A 176 -2.50 -3.70 -12.52
N GLY A 177 -3.42 -2.76 -12.77
CA GLY A 177 -3.48 -1.46 -12.10
C GLY A 177 -2.52 -0.39 -12.64
N PHE A 178 -1.60 -0.76 -13.55
CA PHE A 178 -0.64 0.17 -14.15
C PHE A 178 -0.69 0.21 -15.68
N ASP A 179 -1.26 -0.81 -16.33
CA ASP A 179 -1.29 -0.98 -17.78
C ASP A 179 0.12 -0.90 -18.41
N LEU A 180 1.07 -1.60 -17.78
CA LEU A 180 2.48 -1.64 -18.19
C LEU A 180 2.96 -3.07 -18.42
N PRO A 181 3.82 -3.32 -19.43
CA PRO A 181 4.44 -4.64 -19.58
C PRO A 181 5.41 -4.92 -18.43
N LEU A 182 5.29 -6.10 -17.83
CA LEU A 182 6.27 -6.65 -16.90
C LEU A 182 7.42 -7.29 -17.69
N THR A 183 8.64 -6.76 -17.55
CA THR A 183 9.83 -7.27 -18.24
C THR A 183 10.81 -7.92 -17.27
N VAL A 184 11.41 -9.03 -17.71
CA VAL A 184 12.33 -9.84 -16.89
C VAL A 184 13.59 -10.23 -17.65
N ASN A 185 14.65 -10.56 -16.91
CA ASN A 185 15.86 -11.18 -17.45
C ASN A 185 15.72 -12.70 -17.48
N ILE A 186 15.34 -13.25 -18.63
CA ILE A 186 15.15 -14.71 -18.80
C ILE A 186 16.43 -15.49 -18.48
N SER A 187 17.60 -14.97 -18.86
CA SER A 187 18.88 -15.64 -18.61
C SER A 187 19.14 -15.82 -17.11
N GLU A 188 18.81 -14.82 -16.29
CA GLU A 188 18.94 -14.91 -14.83
C GLU A 188 17.91 -15.85 -14.21
N MET A 189 16.66 -15.83 -14.70
CA MET A 189 15.62 -16.75 -14.24
C MET A 189 16.00 -18.22 -14.48
N VAL A 190 16.60 -18.53 -15.63
CA VAL A 190 17.13 -19.87 -15.92
C VAL A 190 18.32 -20.18 -15.02
N ARG A 191 19.28 -19.27 -14.90
CA ARG A 191 20.50 -19.46 -14.09
C ARG A 191 20.20 -19.71 -12.61
N TYR A 192 19.22 -19.01 -12.06
CA TYR A 192 18.83 -19.09 -10.65
C TYR A 192 17.65 -20.02 -10.39
N HIS A 193 17.26 -20.84 -11.38
CA HIS A 193 16.25 -21.89 -11.24
C HIS A 193 14.88 -21.39 -10.76
N THR A 194 14.21 -20.58 -11.56
CA THR A 194 12.84 -20.15 -11.28
C THR A 194 11.84 -21.31 -11.28
N GLY A 195 11.05 -21.44 -10.20
CA GLY A 195 9.88 -22.31 -10.15
C GLY A 195 8.60 -21.57 -10.57
N ILE A 196 7.74 -22.24 -11.35
CA ILE A 196 6.42 -21.76 -11.74
C ILE A 196 5.41 -22.71 -11.07
N PHE A 197 4.53 -22.17 -10.22
CA PHE A 197 3.60 -22.93 -9.38
C PHE A 197 2.17 -22.46 -9.57
#